data_AF-A0A822FNI2-F1
#
_entry.id   AF-A0A822FNI2-F1
#
_cell.length_a   1.000
_cell.length_b   1.000
_cell.length_c   1.000
_cell.angle_alpha   90.00
_cell.angle_beta   90.00
_cell.angle_gamma   90.00
#
_symmetry.space_group_name_H-M   'P 1'
#
loop_
_entity.id
_entity.type
_entity.pdbx_description
1 polymer ?
#
loop_
_entity_poly.entity_id
_entity_poly.type
_entity_poly.pdbx_seq_one_letter_code
_entity_poly.pdbx_strand_id
1 'polypeptide(L)' 'MAYLSDREVFKKTIYAEARGECLEGQQWVAWVIKNRARMNRSYWGGNSIKNVCLQP' A
#
# COMPACT_ATOMS: atom_id res chain seq x y z
N MET A 1 -8.85 17.30 -8.34
CA MET A 1 -8.53 16.16 -7.43
C MET A 1 -7.22 16.47 -6.73
N ALA A 2 -7.19 16.46 -5.39
CA ALA A 2 -5.96 16.68 -4.65
C ALA A 2 -4.95 15.56 -4.97
N TYR A 3 -3.75 15.92 -5.43
CA TYR A 3 -2.68 14.95 -5.67
C TYR A 3 -2.18 14.44 -4.32
N LEU A 4 -2.52 13.21 -3.95
CA LEU A 4 -1.99 12.56 -2.76
C LEU A 4 -0.56 12.10 -3.02
N SER A 5 0.33 12.40 -2.08
CA SER A 5 1.68 11.84 -2.05
C SER A 5 1.66 10.32 -1.86
N ASP A 6 2.72 9.62 -2.26
CA ASP A 6 2.88 8.18 -2.02
C ASP A 6 2.70 7.81 -0.54
N ARG A 7 3.19 8.68 0.36
CA ARG A 7 3.06 8.49 1.82
C ARG A 7 1.60 8.56 2.27
N GLU A 8 0.82 9.47 1.71
CA GLU A 8 -0.60 9.60 2.06
C GLU A 8 -1.42 8.45 1.52
N VAL A 9 -1.18 8.04 0.27
CA VAL A 9 -1.81 6.86 -0.33
C VAL A 9 -1.49 5.63 0.53
N PHE A 10 -0.22 5.40 0.84
CA PHE A 10 0.23 4.26 1.63
C PHE A 10 -0.42 4.21 3.01
N LYS A 11 -0.45 5.33 3.75
CA LYS A 11 -1.11 5.41 5.06
C LYS A 11 -2.61 5.14 4.98
N LYS A 12 -3.30 5.73 3.99
CA LYS A 12 -4.74 5.56 3.82
C LYS A 12 -5.09 4.12 3.43
N THR A 13 -4.28 3.47 2.60
CA THR A 13 -4.46 2.06 2.25
C THR A 13 -4.28 1.18 3.48
N ILE A 14 -3.19 1.33 4.26
CA ILE A 14 -3.01 0.52 5.48
C ILE A 14 -4.19 0.70 6.45
N TYR A 15 -4.68 1.94 6.60
CA TYR A 15 -5.84 2.20 7.43
C TYR A 15 -7.11 1.53 6.88
N ALA A 16 -7.36 1.59 5.57
CA ALA A 16 -8.53 0.95 4.98
C ALA A 16 -8.50 -0.58 5.12
N GLU A 17 -7.33 -1.19 4.99
CA GLU A 17 -7.14 -2.65 5.02
C GLU A 17 -7.06 -3.23 6.44
N ALA A 18 -6.56 -2.48 7.42
CA ALA A 18 -6.22 -2.99 8.75
C ALA A 18 -6.63 -2.06 9.90
N ARG A 19 -7.60 -1.17 9.70
CA ARG A 19 -8.16 -0.39 10.82
C ARG A 19 -8.80 -1.34 11.83
N GLY A 20 -8.40 -1.20 13.09
CA GLY A 20 -8.90 -2.01 14.21
C GLY A 20 -7.98 -3.18 14.56
N GLU A 21 -7.04 -3.52 13.68
CA GLU A 21 -5.97 -4.46 13.98
C GLU A 21 -4.96 -3.85 14.95
N CYS A 22 -4.25 -4.74 15.66
CA CYS A 22 -3.08 -4.34 16.44
C CYS A 22 -2.01 -3.70 15.56
N LEU A 23 -1.06 -2.99 16.17
CA LEU A 23 0.03 -2.33 15.45
C LEU A 23 0.79 -3.30 14.55
N GLU A 24 0.98 -4.54 15.01
CA GLU A 24 1.66 -5.59 14.26
C GLU A 24 0.89 -5.96 12.99
N GLY A 25 -0.43 -6.16 13.07
CA GLY A 25 -1.28 -6.45 11.90
C GLY A 25 -1.21 -5.35 10.83
N GLN A 26 -1.23 -4.08 11.26
CA GLN A 26 -1.05 -2.95 10.35
C GLN A 26 0.34 -2.92 9.70
N GLN A 27 1.38 -3.30 10.44
CA GLN A 27 2.75 -3.42 9.91
C GLN A 27 2.87 -4.55 8.88
N TRP A 28 2.20 -5.68 9.11
CA TRP A 28 2.18 -6.80 8.16
C TRP A 28 1.55 -6.39 6.82
N VAL A 29 0.43 -5.66 6.83
CA VAL A 29 -0.15 -5.11 5.59
C VAL A 29 0.83 -4.15 4.90
N ALA A 30 1.45 -3.24 5.67
CA ALA A 30 2.47 -2.35 5.14
C ALA A 30 3.65 -3.11 4.48
N TRP A 31 4.03 -4.26 5.05
CA TRP A 31 5.09 -5.12 4.53
C TRP A 31 4.68 -5.80 3.22
N VAL A 32 3.44 -6.30 3.13
CA VAL A 32 2.91 -6.92 1.90
C VAL A 32 2.92 -5.93 0.74
N ILE A 33 2.46 -4.69 0.94
CA ILE A 33 2.47 -3.65 -0.09
C ILE A 33 3.91 -3.37 -0.56
N LYS A 34 4.87 -3.24 0.37
CA LYS A 34 6.28 -3.05 0.03
C LYS A 34 6.85 -4.23 -0.76
N ASN A 35 6.47 -5.46 -0.41
CA ASN A 35 6.92 -6.65 -1.12
C ASN A 35 6.36 -6.71 -2.54
N ARG A 36 5.08 -6.37 -2.74
CA ARG A 36 4.47 -6.28 -4.09
C ARG A 36 5.20 -5.26 -4.96
N ALA A 37 5.46 -4.07 -4.43
CA ALA A 37 6.23 -3.05 -5.14
C ALA A 37 7.64 -3.56 -5.49
N ARG A 38 8.34 -4.21 -4.56
CA ARG A 38 9.68 -4.77 -4.82
C ARG A 38 9.67 -5.88 -5.87
N MET A 39 8.63 -6.71 -5.91
CA MET A 39 8.50 -7.77 -6.92
C MET A 39 8.23 -7.23 -8.32
N ASN A 40 7.84 -5.95 -8.46
CA ASN A 40 7.65 -5.23 -9.71
C ASN A 40 6.84 -6.03 -10.74
N ARG A 41 5.73 -6.62 -10.29
CA ARG A 41 4.82 -7.34 -11.18
C ARG A 41 3.81 -6.36 -11.77
N SER A 42 3.66 -6.36 -13.08
CA SER A 42 2.72 -5.46 -13.79
C SER A 42 1.29 -5.61 -13.28
N TYR A 43 0.84 -6.82 -13.00
CA TYR A 43 -0.51 -7.11 -12.48
C TYR A 43 -0.71 -6.71 -11.00
N TRP A 44 0.34 -6.26 -10.31
CA TRP A 44 0.26 -5.68 -8.97
C TRP A 44 0.51 -4.17 -8.97
N GLY A 45 0.53 -3.50 -10.12
CA GLY A 45 0.82 -2.06 -10.20
C GLY A 45 2.31 -1.72 -10.37
N GLY A 46 3.19 -2.70 -10.54
CA GLY A 46 4.62 -2.47 -10.84
C GLY A 46 5.46 -2.12 -9.61
N ASN A 47 6.43 -1.21 -9.76
CA ASN A 47 7.49 -0.97 -8.77
C ASN A 47 7.23 0.16 -7.77
N SER A 48 6.09 0.85 -7.86
CA SER A 48 5.75 1.97 -6.97
C SER A 48 4.71 1.56 -5.95
N ILE A 49 4.90 1.98 -4.70
CA ILE A 49 3.92 1.80 -3.62
C ILE A 49 2.57 2.42 -4.00
N LYS A 50 2.57 3.62 -4.58
CA LYS A 50 1.34 4.31 -4.98
C LYS A 50 0.60 3.54 -6.07
N ASN A 51 1.32 2.99 -7.04
CA ASN A 51 0.69 2.20 -8.10
C ASN A 51 0.16 0.87 -7.55
N VAL A 52 0.88 0.21 -6.64
CA VAL A 52 0.39 -1.01 -5.96
C VAL A 52 -0.90 -0.73 -5.19
N CYS A 53 -0.97 0.41 -4.48
CA CYS A 53 -2.13 0.78 -3.68
C CYS A 53 -3.33 1.27 -4.52
N LEU A 54 -3.11 1.74 -5.75
CA LEU A 54 -4.16 2.24 -6.65
C LEU A 54 -4.50 1.24 -7.76
N GLN A 55 -3.85 0.08 -7.77
CA GLN A 55 -4.16 -1.00 -8.67
C GLN A 55 -5.60 -1.48 -8.41
N PRO A 56 -6.45 -1.62 -9.44
CA PRO A 56 -7.81 -2.12 -9.31
C PRO A 56 -7.87 -3.60 -8.91
#